data_AF-A0A3C0TK98-F1
#
_entry.id   AF-A0A3C0TK98-F1
#
_cell.length_a   1.000
_cell.length_b   1.000
_cell.length_c   1.000
_cell.angle_alpha   90.00
_cell.angle_beta   90.00
_cell.angle_gamma   90.00
#
_symmetry.space_group_name_H-M   'P 1'
#
loop_
_entity.id
_entity.type
_entity.pdbx_description
1 polymer ?
#
loop_
_entity_poly.entity_id
_entity_poly.type
_entity_poly.pdbx_seq_one_letter_code
_entity_poly.pdbx_strand_id
1 'polypeptide(L)' 'MKKLAQVSFWLGIICIPLSWAVWYISPEIGGQVIGNVADPALKAVFQEAHSERWGIYVGIWPVTLLVLSYILEKKA' A
#
# COMPACT_ATOMS: atom_id res chain seq x y z
N MET A 1 6.62 -16.19 19.39
CA MET A 1 7.28 -15.80 18.12
C MET A 1 6.60 -16.40 16.88
N LYS A 2 6.43 -17.73 16.78
CA LYS A 2 5.86 -18.40 15.60
C LYS A 2 4.42 -17.93 15.26
N LYS A 3 3.51 -17.86 16.25
CA LYS A 3 2.14 -17.34 16.06
C LYS A 3 2.07 -15.89 15.59
N LEU A 4 2.88 -14.99 16.18
CA LEU A 4 2.89 -13.57 15.81
C LEU A 4 3.37 -13.37 14.36
N ALA A 5 4.44 -14.06 13.97
CA ALA A 5 4.94 -14.03 12.59
C ALA A 5 3.90 -14.59 11.61
N GLN A 6 3.19 -15.66 11.98
CA GLN A 6 2.16 -16.28 11.15
C GLN A 6 0.95 -15.35 10.98
N VAL A 7 0.48 -14.72 12.05
CA VAL A 7 -0.61 -13.71 12.00
C VAL A 7 -0.19 -12.51 11.16
N SER A 8 1.04 -12.02 11.31
CA SER A 8 1.57 -10.89 10.53
C SER A 8 1.69 -11.24 9.05
N PHE A 9 2.07 -12.48 8.73
CA PHE A 9 2.13 -12.98 7.35
C PHE A 9 0.75 -13.05 6.70
N TRP A 10 -0.25 -13.61 7.38
CA TRP A 10 -1.62 -13.66 6.86
C TRP A 10 -2.27 -12.28 6.75
N LEU A 11 -2.08 -11.40 7.73
CA LEU A 11 -2.49 -9.99 7.61
C LEU A 11 -1.77 -9.31 6.45
N GLY A 12 -0.48 -9.59 6.25
CA GLY A 12 0.29 -9.14 5.10
C GLY A 12 -0.28 -9.64 3.77
N ILE A 13 -0.81 -10.86 3.70
CA ILE A 13 -1.45 -11.34 2.47
C ILE A 13 -2.77 -10.59 2.23
N ILE A 14 -3.61 -10.45 3.26
CA ILE A 14 -4.93 -9.80 3.16
C ILE A 14 -4.79 -8.32 2.79
N CYS A 15 -3.76 -7.66 3.27
CA CYS A 15 -3.62 -6.24 3.02
C CYS A 15 -3.04 -5.92 1.62
N ILE A 16 -2.61 -6.91 0.81
CA ILE A 16 -2.28 -6.72 -0.63
C ILE A 16 -3.54 -6.33 -1.44
N PRO A 17 -4.60 -7.15 -1.50
CA PRO A 17 -5.80 -6.77 -2.23
C PRO A 17 -6.48 -5.53 -1.63
N LEU A 18 -6.38 -5.32 -0.31
CA LEU A 18 -6.88 -4.08 0.30
C LEU A 18 -6.08 -2.85 -0.14
N SER A 19 -4.75 -2.93 -0.20
CA SER A 19 -3.93 -1.81 -0.67
C SER A 19 -4.12 -1.53 -2.16
N TRP A 20 -4.37 -2.57 -2.96
CA TRP A 20 -4.77 -2.40 -4.36
C TRP A 20 -6.17 -1.78 -4.50
N ALA A 21 -7.15 -2.21 -3.70
CA ALA A 21 -8.48 -1.62 -3.67
C ALA A 21 -8.44 -0.14 -3.23
N VAL A 22 -7.63 0.16 -2.21
CA VAL A 22 -7.39 1.54 -1.76
C VAL A 22 -6.65 2.33 -2.83
N TRP A 23 -5.72 1.75 -3.60
CA TRP A 23 -5.09 2.43 -4.73
C TRP A 23 -6.10 2.79 -5.83
N TYR A 24 -7.08 1.93 -6.11
CA TYR A 24 -8.14 2.21 -7.07
C TYR A 24 -9.09 3.33 -6.60
N ILE A 25 -9.40 3.37 -5.29
CA ILE A 25 -10.30 4.37 -4.68
C ILE A 25 -9.53 5.64 -4.22
N SER A 26 -8.20 5.59 -4.22
CA SER A 26 -7.27 6.64 -3.79
C SER A 26 -7.56 8.03 -4.38
N PRO A 27 -7.94 8.18 -5.66
CA PRO A 27 -8.32 9.48 -6.21
C PRO A 27 -9.49 10.15 -5.49
N GLU A 28 -10.43 9.37 -4.96
CA GLU A 28 -11.61 9.86 -4.24
C GLU A 28 -11.26 10.29 -2.81
N ILE A 29 -10.33 9.57 -2.16
CA ILE A 29 -9.88 9.85 -0.79
C ILE A 29 -8.99 11.10 -0.76
N GLY A 30 -8.09 11.26 -1.75
CA GLY A 30 -7.29 12.48 -1.93
C GLY A 30 -8.11 13.66 -2.47
N GLY A 31 -9.28 13.40 -3.03
CA GLY A 31 -10.16 14.38 -3.67
C GLY A 31 -10.63 15.51 -2.76
N GLN A 32 -10.74 15.31 -1.44
CA GLN A 32 -11.09 16.39 -0.52
C GLN A 32 -9.99 17.46 -0.40
N VAL A 33 -8.71 17.07 -0.45
CA VAL A 33 -7.59 18.01 -0.34
C VAL A 33 -7.22 18.56 -1.72
N ILE A 34 -7.19 17.68 -2.73
CA ILE A 34 -6.84 18.01 -4.11
C ILE A 34 -7.97 18.78 -4.82
N GLY A 35 -9.23 18.56 -4.41
CA GLY A 35 -10.41 19.23 -4.96
C GLY A 35 -10.48 20.73 -4.67
N ASN A 36 -9.84 21.18 -3.59
CA ASN A 36 -9.77 22.60 -3.21
C ASN A 36 -8.63 23.36 -3.91
N VAL A 37 -7.83 22.69 -4.75
CA VAL A 37 -6.76 23.32 -5.53
C VAL A 37 -7.37 24.02 -6.75
N ALA A 38 -7.24 25.35 -6.80
CA ALA A 38 -7.78 26.18 -7.87
C ALA A 38 -7.02 26.04 -9.20
N ASP A 39 -5.73 25.74 -9.16
CA ASP A 39 -4.88 25.58 -10.36
C ASP A 39 -4.98 24.15 -10.92
N PRO A 40 -5.46 23.96 -12.18
CA PRO A 40 -5.57 22.66 -12.81
C PRO A 40 -4.24 21.92 -13.00
N ALA A 41 -3.15 22.66 -13.28
CA ALA A 41 -1.85 22.05 -13.50
C ALA A 41 -1.28 21.47 -12.20
N LEU A 42 -1.32 22.24 -11.11
CA LEU A 42 -0.94 21.77 -9.79
C LEU A 42 -1.81 20.59 -9.30
N LYS A 43 -3.10 20.61 -9.62
CA LYS A 43 -4.02 19.51 -9.29
C LYS A 43 -3.61 18.18 -9.95
N ALA A 44 -3.24 18.22 -11.23
CA ALA A 44 -2.80 17.04 -11.96
C ALA A 44 -1.50 16.45 -11.37
N VAL A 45 -0.53 17.30 -11.05
CA VAL A 45 0.74 16.87 -10.43
C VAL A 45 0.51 16.20 -9.07
N PHE A 46 -0.41 16.73 -8.26
CA PHE A 46 -0.74 16.09 -6.98
C PHE A 46 -1.43 14.74 -7.12
N GLN A 47 -2.28 14.56 -8.13
CA GLN A 47 -2.91 13.26 -8.40
C GLN A 47 -1.87 12.22 -8.83
N GLU A 48 -0.93 12.61 -9.69
CA GLU A 48 0.15 11.75 -10.15
C GLU A 48 1.10 11.36 -9.01
N ALA A 49 1.55 12.33 -8.22
CA ALA A 49 2.39 12.08 -7.04
C ALA A 49 1.70 11.20 -5.98
N HIS A 50 0.39 11.36 -5.81
CA HIS A 50 -0.39 10.51 -4.91
C HIS A 50 -0.45 9.07 -5.44
N SER A 51 -0.71 8.89 -6.73
CA SER A 51 -0.71 7.58 -7.40
C SER A 51 0.64 6.88 -7.29
N GLU A 52 1.74 7.59 -7.53
CA GLU A 52 3.10 7.06 -7.43
C GLU A 52 3.42 6.58 -6.01
N ARG A 53 3.08 7.38 -4.99
CA ARG A 53 3.32 7.03 -3.58
C ARG A 53 2.57 5.76 -3.17
N TRP A 54 1.34 5.57 -3.65
CA TRP A 54 0.58 4.34 -3.43
C TRP A 54 1.17 3.16 -4.22
N GLY A 55 1.65 3.39 -5.44
CA GLY A 55 2.37 2.38 -6.23
C GLY A 55 3.61 1.86 -5.50
N ILE A 56 4.41 2.75 -4.90
CA ILE A 56 5.56 2.38 -4.07
C ILE A 56 5.11 1.60 -2.83
N TYR A 57 4.01 2.03 -2.19
CA TYR A 57 3.45 1.32 -1.04
C TYR A 57 3.03 -0.11 -1.39
N VAL A 58 2.40 -0.36 -2.54
CA VAL A 58 2.04 -1.72 -3.00
C VAL A 58 3.29 -2.52 -3.44
N GLY A 59 4.26 -1.84 -4.05
CA GLY A 59 5.51 -2.45 -4.54
C GLY A 59 6.41 -3.03 -3.44
N ILE A 60 6.30 -2.58 -2.18
CA ILE A 60 7.12 -3.07 -1.06
C ILE A 60 6.63 -4.41 -0.47
N TRP A 61 5.42 -4.84 -0.82
CA TRP A 61 4.76 -6.01 -0.23
C TRP A 61 5.46 -7.34 -0.54
N PRO A 62 5.90 -7.62 -1.78
CA PRO A 62 6.57 -8.88 -2.10
C PRO A 62 7.84 -9.11 -1.27
N VAL A 63 8.64 -8.06 -1.06
CA VAL A 63 9.86 -8.11 -0.24
C VAL A 63 9.51 -8.35 1.23
N THR A 64 8.48 -7.67 1.73
CA THR A 64 8.02 -7.83 3.12
C THR A 64 7.50 -9.25 3.38
N LEU A 65 6.73 -9.81 2.44
CA LEU A 65 6.24 -11.18 2.51
C LEU A 65 7.36 -12.21 2.40
N LEU A 66 8.35 -11.99 1.53
CA LEU A 66 9.53 -12.86 1.40
C LEU A 66 10.33 -12.93 2.71
N VAL A 67 10.55 -11.79 3.37
CA VAL A 67 11.23 -11.76 4.66
C VAL A 67 10.42 -12.47 5.74
N LEU A 68 9.09 -12.26 5.77
CA LEU A 68 8.20 -12.93 6.71
C LEU A 68 8.15 -14.46 6.49
N SER A 69 8.11 -14.93 5.23
CA SER A 69 8.14 -16.36 4.90
C SER A 69 9.47 -16.98 5.33
N TYR A 70 10.60 -16.31 5.07
CA TYR A 70 11.92 -16.75 5.52
C TYR A 70 12.01 -16.86 7.05
N ILE A 71 11.49 -15.88 7.80
CA ILE A 71 11.46 -15.92 9.26
C ILE A 71 10.59 -17.09 9.77
N LEU A 72 9.49 -17.41 9.08
CA LEU A 72 8.62 -18.54 9.41
C LEU A 72 9.31 -19.89 9.16
N GLU A 73 9.99 -20.05 8.02
CA GLU A 73 10.72 -21.26 7.64
C GLU A 73 11.98 -21.48 8.49
N LYS A 74 12.73 -20.42 8.81
CA LYS A 74 13.98 -20.54 9.60
C LYS A 74 13.73 -20.85 11.09
N LYS A 75 12.49 -20.68 11.57
CA LYS A 75 12.04 -21.11 12.91
C LYS A 75 11.20 -22.40 12.88
N ALA A 76 11.13 -23.08 11.73
CA ALA A 76 10.48 -24.38 11.58
C ALA A 76 11.22 -25.41 12.42
#